data_AF-X1K8J8-F1
#
_entry.id   AF-X1K8J8-F1
#
_cell.length_a   1.000
_cell.length_b   1.000
_cell.length_c   1.000
_cell.angle_alpha   90.00
_cell.angle_beta   90.00
_cell.angle_gamma   90.00
#
_symmetry.space_group_name_H-M   'P 1'
#
loop_
_entity.id
_entity.type
_entity.pdbx_description
1 polymer ?
#
loop_
_entity_poly.entity_id
_entity_poly.type
_entity_poly.pdbx_seq_one_letter_code
_entity_poly.pdbx_strand_id
1 'polypeptide(L)'
;MSAIEILYLILLVGSLAFGLEALLLGLGGKLTVLYRRRKVKTIAIALAVGLAIIGSAIITSMALAPEPIYFCVMVLTYMFVASRAIHAFEAKLTRTPPPRLPLQPPEEELKAMLKKRGFGKLLRKRKK
;
A
#
# COMPACT_ATOMS: atom_id res chain seq x y z
N MET A 1 -31.30 14.10 13.85
CA MET A 1 -30.28 13.18 13.32
C MET A 1 -30.49 11.83 13.96
N SER A 2 -30.78 10.82 13.16
CA SER A 2 -30.91 9.43 13.65
C SER A 2 -29.52 8.84 13.95
N ALA A 3 -29.43 7.86 14.84
CA ALA A 3 -28.14 7.24 15.21
C ALA A 3 -27.40 6.64 13.99
N ILE A 4 -28.16 6.18 12.99
CA ILE A 4 -27.64 5.63 11.73
C ILE A 4 -27.02 6.74 10.86
N GLU A 5 -27.62 7.92 10.78
CA GLU A 5 -27.04 9.07 10.06
C GLU A 5 -25.70 9.52 10.66
N ILE A 6 -25.61 9.56 11.99
CA ILE A 6 -24.36 9.89 12.69
C ILE A 6 -23.30 8.84 12.35
N LEU A 7 -23.67 7.56 12.32
CA LEU A 7 -22.78 6.46 11.95
C LEU A 7 -22.29 6.61 10.50
N TYR A 8 -23.19 6.96 9.56
CA TYR A 8 -22.81 7.23 8.16
C TYR A 8 -21.82 8.38 8.05
N LEU A 9 -22.03 9.48 8.77
CA LEU A 9 -21.13 10.62 8.75
C LEU A 9 -19.76 10.28 9.33
N ILE A 10 -19.70 9.59 10.47
CA ILE A 10 -18.44 9.15 11.08
C ILE A 10 -17.67 8.24 10.12
N LEU A 11 -18.35 7.27 9.51
CA LEU A 11 -17.74 6.36 8.55
C LEU A 11 -17.27 7.13 7.31
N LEU A 12 -18.09 8.02 6.75
CA LEU A 12 -17.74 8.83 5.58
C LEU A 12 -16.48 9.68 5.82
N VAL A 13 -16.38 10.33 6.98
CA VAL A 13 -15.18 11.07 7.42
C VAL A 13 -13.99 10.11 7.57
N GLY A 14 -14.23 8.91 8.10
CA GLY A 14 -13.23 7.85 8.23
C GLY A 14 -12.87 7.13 6.93
N SER A 15 -13.50 7.44 5.78
CA SER A 15 -13.28 6.74 4.50
C SER A 15 -11.80 6.59 4.13
N LEU A 16 -11.02 7.66 4.34
CA LEU A 16 -9.59 7.64 4.08
C LEU A 16 -8.85 6.59 4.94
N ALA A 17 -9.22 6.45 6.22
CA ALA A 17 -8.63 5.48 7.13
C ALA A 17 -8.92 4.03 6.67
N PHE A 18 -10.18 3.74 6.32
CA PHE A 18 -10.56 2.42 5.80
C PHE A 18 -9.86 2.09 4.48
N GLY A 19 -9.71 3.07 3.60
CA GLY A 19 -8.98 2.89 2.35
C GLY A 19 -7.47 2.64 2.56
N LEU A 20 -6.85 3.32 3.53
CA LEU A 20 -5.47 3.09 3.93
C LEU A 20 -5.29 1.71 4.54
N GLU A 21 -6.18 1.28 5.43
CA GLU A 21 -6.16 -0.07 5.99
C GLU A 21 -6.33 -1.13 4.91
N ALA A 22 -7.26 -0.94 3.97
CA ALA A 22 -7.48 -1.86 2.86
C ALA A 22 -6.21 -2.02 2.00
N LEU A 23 -5.50 -0.91 1.74
CA LEU A 23 -4.22 -0.89 1.03
C LEU A 23 -3.08 -1.51 1.85
N LEU A 24 -3.02 -1.27 3.16
CA LEU A 24 -2.04 -1.88 4.07
C LEU A 24 -2.20 -3.39 4.11
N LEU A 25 -3.44 -3.88 4.22
CA LEU A 25 -3.75 -5.31 4.21
C LEU A 25 -3.49 -5.93 2.83
N GLY A 26 -3.75 -5.20 1.74
CA GLY A 26 -3.58 -5.71 0.38
C GLY A 26 -2.14 -5.69 -0.15
N LEU A 27 -1.36 -4.65 0.16
CA LEU A 27 0.02 -4.46 -0.33
C LEU A 27 1.10 -4.73 0.74
N GLY A 28 0.69 -4.85 2.01
CA GLY A 28 1.60 -5.09 3.13
C GLY A 28 2.75 -4.07 3.19
N GLY A 29 3.96 -4.60 3.38
CA GLY A 29 5.19 -3.81 3.47
C GLY A 29 5.59 -3.07 2.19
N LYS A 30 4.97 -3.33 1.03
CA LYS A 30 5.27 -2.59 -0.21
C LYS A 30 4.55 -1.25 -0.28
N LEU A 31 3.54 -1.02 0.56
CA LEU A 31 2.85 0.26 0.63
C LEU A 31 3.79 1.41 1.01
N THR A 32 4.74 1.18 1.93
CA THR A 32 5.71 2.21 2.34
C THR A 32 6.62 2.63 1.18
N VAL A 33 7.00 1.70 0.31
CA VAL A 33 7.81 1.99 -0.90
C VAL A 33 7.00 2.82 -1.90
N LEU A 34 5.73 2.44 -2.13
CA LEU A 34 4.84 3.16 -3.05
C LEU A 34 4.49 4.55 -2.53
N TYR A 35 4.20 4.66 -1.24
CA TYR A 35 3.94 5.93 -0.54
C TYR A 35 5.13 6.86 -0.63
N ARG A 36 6.36 6.37 -0.39
CA ARG A 36 7.58 7.19 -0.45
C ARG A 36 7.80 7.82 -1.82
N ARG A 37 7.49 7.11 -2.91
CA ARG A 37 7.66 7.61 -4.29
C ARG A 37 6.48 8.42 -4.81
N ARG A 38 5.25 8.07 -4.43
CA ARG A 38 4.02 8.64 -4.99
C ARG A 38 2.98 8.90 -3.90
N LYS A 39 3.33 9.75 -2.93
CA LYS A 39 2.48 10.11 -1.77
C LYS A 39 1.05 10.48 -2.19
N VAL A 40 0.92 11.48 -3.07
CA VAL A 40 -0.39 12.00 -3.51
C VAL A 40 -1.23 10.91 -4.20
N LYS A 41 -0.62 10.11 -5.09
CA LYS A 41 -1.36 9.03 -5.78
C LYS A 41 -1.80 7.94 -4.81
N THR A 42 -0.98 7.60 -3.82
CA THR A 42 -1.33 6.58 -2.82
C THR A 42 -2.48 7.05 -1.94
N ILE A 43 -2.47 8.31 -1.51
CA ILE A 43 -3.57 8.93 -0.74
C ILE A 43 -4.84 8.99 -1.58
N ALA A 44 -4.75 9.38 -2.85
CA ALA A 44 -5.90 9.44 -3.75
C ALA A 44 -6.52 8.06 -3.98
N ILE A 45 -5.70 7.01 -4.18
CA ILE A 45 -6.18 5.63 -4.31
C ILE A 45 -6.82 5.17 -3.00
N ALA A 46 -6.21 5.47 -1.84
CA ALA A 46 -6.79 5.14 -0.55
C ALA A 46 -8.17 5.77 -0.37
N LEU A 47 -8.29 7.06 -0.64
CA LEU A 47 -9.57 7.77 -0.57
C LEU A 47 -10.61 7.15 -1.51
N ALA A 48 -10.24 6.85 -2.75
CA ALA A 48 -11.13 6.23 -3.73
C ALA A 48 -11.62 4.84 -3.28
N VAL A 49 -10.72 4.01 -2.75
CA VAL A 49 -11.07 2.68 -2.21
C VAL A 49 -11.99 2.81 -1.00
N GLY A 50 -11.66 3.71 -0.07
CA GLY A 50 -12.47 3.97 1.11
C GLY A 50 -13.89 4.46 0.77
N LEU A 51 -14.01 5.39 -0.18
CA LEU A 51 -15.32 5.85 -0.67
C LEU A 51 -16.09 4.74 -1.37
N ALA A 52 -15.42 3.87 -2.14
CA ALA A 52 -16.08 2.73 -2.78
C ALA A 52 -16.63 1.72 -1.75
N ILE A 53 -15.86 1.42 -0.71
CA ILE A 53 -16.30 0.54 0.40
C ILE A 53 -17.51 1.12 1.11
N ILE A 54 -17.44 2.39 1.51
CA ILE A 54 -18.51 3.03 2.29
C ILE A 54 -19.73 3.30 1.42
N GLY A 55 -19.54 3.77 0.18
CA GLY A 55 -20.62 3.99 -0.76
C GLY A 55 -21.39 2.70 -1.06
N SER A 56 -20.69 1.60 -1.32
CA SER A 56 -21.34 0.29 -1.51
C SER A 56 -22.05 -0.19 -0.24
N ALA A 57 -21.47 0.03 0.94
CA ALA A 57 -22.14 -0.26 2.21
C ALA A 57 -23.43 0.54 2.40
N ILE A 58 -23.42 1.85 2.13
CA ILE A 58 -24.59 2.73 2.27
C ILE A 58 -25.71 2.29 1.32
N ILE A 59 -25.38 2.02 0.05
CA ILE A 59 -26.35 1.55 -0.95
C ILE A 59 -26.98 0.23 -0.49
N THR A 60 -26.16 -0.71 0.00
CA THR A 60 -26.66 -2.00 0.49
C THR A 60 -27.52 -1.83 1.75
N SER A 61 -27.15 -0.90 2.63
CA SER A 61 -27.90 -0.56 3.83
C SER A 61 -29.28 0.01 3.51
N MET A 62 -29.37 0.90 2.52
CA MET A 62 -30.66 1.46 2.06
C MET A 62 -31.58 0.38 1.48
N ALA A 63 -31.02 -0.65 0.83
CA ALA A 63 -31.80 -1.72 0.22
C ALA A 63 -32.32 -2.76 1.23
N LEU A 64 -31.53 -3.07 2.27
CA LEU A 64 -31.86 -4.15 3.21
C LEU A 64 -32.34 -3.64 4.59
N ALA A 65 -32.27 -2.34 4.86
CA ALA A 65 -32.56 -1.72 6.16
C ALA A 65 -31.99 -2.50 7.38
N PRO A 66 -30.71 -2.91 7.35
CA PRO A 66 -30.15 -3.75 8.41
C PRO A 66 -29.95 -2.96 9.71
N GLU A 67 -29.89 -3.64 10.85
CA GLU A 67 -29.51 -2.99 12.11
C GLU A 67 -28.08 -2.39 12.02
N PRO A 68 -27.77 -1.34 12.82
CA PRO A 68 -26.48 -0.64 12.75
C PRO A 68 -25.25 -1.55 12.90
N ILE A 69 -25.38 -2.65 13.63
CA ILE A 69 -24.31 -3.63 13.85
C ILE A 69 -23.95 -4.34 12.54
N TYR A 70 -24.96 -4.77 11.77
CA TYR A 70 -24.73 -5.43 10.48
C TYR A 70 -24.10 -4.50 9.46
N PHE A 71 -24.42 -3.20 9.51
CA PHE A 71 -23.75 -2.21 8.67
C PHE A 71 -22.25 -2.16 8.91
N CYS A 72 -21.80 -2.17 10.17
CA CYS A 72 -20.38 -2.24 10.51
C CYS A 72 -19.72 -3.53 9.99
N VAL A 73 -20.39 -4.68 10.15
CA VAL A 73 -19.88 -5.98 9.63
C VAL A 73 -19.77 -5.96 8.11
N MET A 74 -20.71 -5.33 7.41
CA MET A 74 -20.67 -5.16 5.96
C MET A 74 -19.47 -4.31 5.52
N VAL A 75 -19.20 -3.19 6.20
CA VAL A 75 -18.03 -2.35 5.91
C VAL A 75 -16.73 -3.14 6.08
N LEU A 76 -16.60 -3.93 7.16
CA LEU A 76 -15.43 -4.80 7.37
C LEU A 76 -15.30 -5.86 6.28
N THR A 77 -16.41 -6.47 5.87
CA THR A 77 -16.44 -7.48 4.81
C THR A 77 -15.98 -6.88 3.47
N TYR A 78 -16.52 -5.71 3.11
CA TYR A 78 -16.12 -5.01 1.90
C TYR A 78 -14.67 -4.53 1.96
N MET A 79 -14.17 -4.12 3.12
CA MET A 79 -12.75 -3.81 3.30
C MET A 79 -11.88 -5.03 3.01
N PHE A 80 -12.23 -6.19 3.57
CA PHE A 80 -11.47 -7.43 3.33
C PHE A 80 -11.48 -7.85 1.85
N VAL A 81 -12.62 -7.75 1.18
CA VAL A 81 -12.76 -8.03 -0.26
C VAL A 81 -11.92 -7.04 -1.07
N ALA A 82 -11.96 -5.75 -0.75
CA ALA A 82 -11.14 -4.74 -1.40
C ALA A 82 -9.64 -5.02 -1.23
N SER A 83 -9.19 -5.41 -0.03
CA SER A 83 -7.81 -5.81 0.22
C SER A 83 -7.38 -7.00 -0.63
N ARG A 84 -8.24 -8.03 -0.75
CA ARG A 84 -7.98 -9.20 -1.60
C ARG A 84 -7.86 -8.81 -3.08
N ALA A 85 -8.73 -7.91 -3.56
CA ALA A 85 -8.64 -7.39 -4.91
C ALA A 85 -7.33 -6.61 -5.12
N ILE A 86 -6.98 -5.71 -4.21
CA ILE A 86 -5.72 -4.95 -4.25
C ILE A 86 -4.51 -5.88 -4.28
N HIS A 87 -4.50 -6.93 -3.46
CA HIS A 87 -3.45 -7.94 -3.44
C HIS A 87 -3.35 -8.68 -4.79
N ALA A 88 -4.47 -9.06 -5.40
CA ALA A 88 -4.49 -9.68 -6.73
C ALA A 88 -3.93 -8.73 -7.82
N PHE A 89 -4.17 -7.42 -7.69
CA PHE A 89 -3.63 -6.41 -8.57
C PHE A 89 -2.27 -5.85 -8.15
N GLU A 90 -1.65 -6.42 -7.09
CA GLU A 90 -0.38 -5.94 -6.54
C GLU A 90 0.67 -5.85 -7.64
N ALA A 91 0.85 -6.90 -8.45
CA ALA A 91 1.84 -6.92 -9.53
C ALA A 91 1.66 -5.79 -10.55
N LYS A 92 0.43 -5.30 -10.74
CA LYS A 92 0.11 -4.19 -11.65
C LYS A 92 0.32 -2.82 -10.98
N LEU A 93 0.04 -2.71 -9.68
CA LEU A 93 0.24 -1.50 -8.87
C LEU A 93 1.72 -1.27 -8.52
N THR A 94 2.44 -2.33 -8.18
CA THR A 94 3.86 -2.32 -7.82
C THR A 94 4.77 -2.69 -8.99
N ARG A 95 4.27 -2.60 -10.24
CA ARG A 95 5.10 -2.66 -11.45
C ARG A 95 5.97 -1.38 -11.51
N THR A 96 6.89 -1.31 -10.57
CA THR A 96 7.94 -0.33 -10.50
C THR A 96 9.11 -0.86 -11.31
N PRO A 97 9.71 -0.03 -12.20
CA PRO A 97 11.00 -0.39 -12.77
C PRO A 97 11.98 -0.65 -11.61
N PRO A 98 12.87 -1.65 -11.75
CA PRO A 98 13.84 -1.97 -10.72
C PRO A 98 14.56 -0.66 -10.32
N PRO A 99 14.89 -0.47 -9.03
CA PRO A 99 15.75 0.64 -8.64
C PRO A 99 16.95 0.61 -9.58
N ARG A 100 17.24 1.74 -10.23
CA ARG A 100 18.47 1.88 -11.02
C ARG A 100 19.58 1.50 -10.05
N LEU A 101 20.17 0.32 -10.22
CA LEU A 101 21.35 -0.07 -9.47
C LEU A 101 22.34 1.09 -9.63
N PRO A 102 22.98 1.56 -8.54
CA PRO A 102 24.04 2.54 -8.70
C PRO A 102 24.97 2.00 -9.76
N LEU A 103 25.24 2.83 -10.78
CA LEU A 103 26.08 2.52 -11.92
C LEU A 103 27.29 1.75 -11.38
N GLN A 104 27.43 0.48 -11.76
CA GLN A 104 28.52 -0.35 -11.23
C GLN A 104 29.81 0.43 -11.49
N PRO A 105 30.53 0.86 -10.44
CA PRO A 105 31.75 1.60 -10.66
C PRO A 105 32.67 0.70 -11.48
N PRO A 106 33.33 1.22 -12.53
CA PRO A 106 34.24 0.45 -13.35
C PRO A 106 35.24 -0.28 -12.45
N GLU A 107 35.64 -1.50 -12.82
CA GLU A 107 36.43 -2.38 -11.93
C GLU A 107 37.70 -1.72 -11.38
N GLU A 108 38.28 -0.80 -12.16
CA GLU A 108 39.38 0.09 -11.79
C GLU A 108 39.10 0.88 -10.50
N GLU A 109 37.92 1.51 -10.43
CA GLU A 109 37.47 2.33 -9.31
C GLU A 109 37.13 1.47 -8.09
N LEU A 110 36.55 0.30 -8.32
CA LEU A 110 36.27 -0.68 -7.26
C LEU A 110 37.58 -1.20 -6.63
N LYS A 111 38.61 -1.48 -7.45
CA LYS A 111 39.95 -1.86 -6.99
C LYS A 111 40.61 -0.73 -6.20
N ALA A 112 40.48 0.52 -6.65
CA ALA A 112 40.99 1.69 -5.94
C ALA A 112 40.30 1.89 -4.59
N MET A 113 38.97 1.73 -4.52
CA MET A 113 38.21 1.80 -3.26
C MET A 113 38.58 0.69 -2.28
N LEU A 114 38.72 -0.55 -2.76
CA LEU A 114 39.14 -1.69 -1.95
C LEU A 114 40.57 -1.53 -1.41
N LYS A 115 41.46 -0.94 -2.22
CA LYS A 115 42.84 -0.63 -1.82
C LYS A 115 42.87 0.48 -0.76
N LYS A 116 42.09 1.56 -0.93
CA LYS A 116 41.97 2.66 0.04
C LYS A 116 41.39 2.21 1.39
N ARG A 117 40.52 1.21 1.41
CA ARG A 117 39.91 0.66 2.64
C ARG A 117 40.72 -0.47 3.31
N GLY A 118 41.94 -0.74 2.84
CA GLY A 118 42.82 -1.77 3.43
C GLY A 118 42.50 -3.22 3.02
N PHE A 119 41.50 -3.44 2.16
CA PHE A 119 41.10 -4.77 1.68
C PHE A 119 41.91 -5.28 0.47
N GLY A 120 43.04 -4.64 0.14
CA GLY A 120 43.88 -5.03 -1.00
C GLY A 120 44.37 -6.49 -0.95
N LYS A 121 44.46 -7.10 0.24
CA LYS A 121 44.83 -8.52 0.40
C LYS A 121 43.76 -9.50 -0.11
N LEU A 122 42.48 -9.10 -0.17
CA LEU A 122 41.39 -9.96 -0.67
C LEU A 122 41.38 -10.06 -2.21
N LEU A 123 41.80 -9.01 -2.92
CA LEU A 123 41.99 -9.04 -4.37
C LEU A 123 43.08 -10.04 -4.80
N ARG A 124 44.10 -10.24 -3.95
CA ARG A 124 45.23 -11.13 -4.25
C ARG A 124 44.87 -12.62 -4.12
N LYS A 125 43.84 -12.96 -3.34
CA LYS A 125 43.38 -14.36 -3.14
C LYS A 125 42.51 -14.89 -4.29
N ARG A 126 41.96 -14.03 -5.15
CA ARG A 126 41.07 -14.43 -6.27
C ARG A 126 41.81 -14.76 -7.58
N LYS A 127 43.14 -14.67 -7.60
CA LYS A 127 44.02 -15.00 -8.75
C LYS A 127 44.65 -16.41 -8.63
N LYS A 128 43.93 -17.37 -8.04
CA LYS A 128 44.33 -18.77 -8.03
C LYS A 128 43.22 -19.61 -8.65
#